data_AF-A0AAX4NG86-F1
#
_entry.id   AF-A0AAX4NG86-F1
#
_cell.length_a   1.000
_cell.length_b   1.000
_cell.length_c   1.000
_cell.angle_alpha   90.00
_cell.angle_beta   90.00
_cell.angle_gamma   90.00
#
_symmetry.space_group_name_H-M   'P 1'
#
loop_
_entity.id
_entity.type
_entity.pdbx_description
1 polymer ?
#
loop_
_entity_poly.entity_id
_entity_poly.type
_entity_poly.pdbx_seq_one_letter_code
_entity_poly.pdbx_strand_id
1 'polypeptide(L)'
;MPWNIIASIDGNDKTIDIVKDYNKKYNFIKGLKNNGRNGKGNAIKNSLKYVSSDYVFLMDADNSMLLSDIINSLNNLKNNYDTIIFNRYIKKIKFHL
;
A
#
# COMPACT_ATOMS: atom_id res chain seq x y z
N MET A 1 -12.87 9.77 -1.64
CA MET A 1 -12.56 8.70 -0.67
C MET A 1 -11.34 9.14 0.13
N PRO A 2 -11.41 9.21 1.47
CA PRO A 2 -10.24 9.50 2.27
C PRO A 2 -9.27 8.30 2.24
N TRP A 3 -7.99 8.57 2.04
CA TRP A 3 -6.94 7.55 2.09
C TRP A 3 -6.48 7.36 3.53
N ASN A 4 -6.06 6.15 3.88
CA ASN A 4 -5.29 5.87 5.10
C ASN A 4 -4.02 5.11 4.69
N ILE A 5 -2.87 5.59 5.15
CA ILE A 5 -1.56 5.03 4.81
C ILE A 5 -0.91 4.48 6.07
N ILE A 6 -0.52 3.20 6.02
CA ILE A 6 0.25 2.55 7.08
C ILE A 6 1.61 2.18 6.50
N ALA A 7 2.66 2.87 6.93
CA ALA A 7 4.03 2.54 6.61
C ALA A 7 4.58 1.54 7.64
N SER A 8 4.76 0.28 7.22
CA SER A 8 5.38 -0.76 8.06
C SER A 8 6.90 -0.69 7.92
N ILE A 9 7.60 -0.54 9.03
CA ILE A 9 9.04 -0.24 9.08
C ILE A 9 9.75 -1.36 9.83
N ASP A 10 10.60 -2.09 9.11
CA ASP A 10 11.40 -3.22 9.62
C ASP A 10 12.91 -2.88 9.69
N GLY A 11 13.34 -1.78 9.05
CA GLY A 11 14.72 -1.27 9.08
C GLY A 11 15.06 -0.60 10.42
N ASN A 12 16.31 -0.17 10.63
CA ASN A 12 16.77 0.55 11.85
C ASN A 12 17.28 1.97 11.57
N ASP A 13 16.98 2.50 10.39
CA ASP A 13 17.33 3.86 10.01
C ASP A 13 16.30 4.88 10.51
N LYS A 14 16.45 6.13 10.05
CA LYS A 14 15.59 7.27 10.42
C LYS A 14 14.20 7.25 9.77
N THR A 15 13.81 6.19 9.05
CA THR A 15 12.52 6.13 8.34
C THR A 15 11.34 6.35 9.28
N ILE A 16 11.39 5.82 10.50
CA ILE A 16 10.31 6.02 11.48
C ILE A 16 10.18 7.49 11.90
N ASP A 17 11.28 8.22 12.00
CA ASP A 17 11.26 9.63 12.38
C ASP A 17 10.70 10.48 11.23
N ILE A 18 11.09 10.18 10.00
CA ILE A 18 10.51 10.79 8.79
C ILE A 18 8.99 10.57 8.78
N VAL A 19 8.52 9.32 8.96
CA VAL A 19 7.07 9.03 8.95
C VAL A 19 6.35 9.75 10.09
N LYS A 20 6.96 9.89 11.27
CA LYS A 20 6.39 10.69 12.38
C LYS A 20 6.25 12.16 12.01
N ASP A 21 7.23 12.74 11.32
CA ASP A 21 7.14 14.13 10.85
C ASP A 21 6.05 14.32 9.80
N TYR A 22 5.89 13.36 8.89
CA TYR A 22 4.76 13.35 7.95
C TYR A 22 3.41 13.20 8.67
N ASN A 23 3.31 12.36 9.70
CA ASN A 23 2.07 12.19 10.48
C ASN A 23 1.62 13.52 11.15
N LYS A 24 2.56 14.34 11.64
CA LYS A 24 2.25 15.67 12.21
C LYS A 24 1.54 16.59 11.21
N LYS A 25 1.88 16.46 9.92
CA LYS A 25 1.30 17.27 8.83
C LYS A 25 0.09 16.61 8.17
N TYR A 26 0.06 15.28 8.12
CA TYR A 26 -0.92 14.48 7.42
C TYR A 26 -1.43 13.36 8.35
N ASN A 27 -2.57 13.62 9.00
CA ASN A 27 -3.15 12.72 10.01
C ASN A 27 -3.53 11.31 9.47
N PHE A 28 -3.65 11.17 8.14
CA PHE A 28 -3.95 9.91 7.48
C PHE A 28 -2.72 9.00 7.27
N ILE A 29 -1.51 9.47 7.61
CA ILE A 29 -0.27 8.68 7.53
C ILE A 29 0.09 8.16 8.91
N LYS A 30 0.32 6.86 9.07
CA LYS A 30 0.78 6.25 10.32
C LYS A 30 2.00 5.37 10.07
N GLY A 31 2.97 5.41 10.98
CA GLY A 31 4.13 4.52 10.97
C GLY A 31 3.96 3.39 11.98
N LEU A 32 4.23 2.15 11.57
CA LEU A 32 4.31 0.98 12.44
C LEU A 32 5.72 0.44 12.42
N LYS A 33 6.40 0.52 13.58
CA LYS A 33 7.74 0.00 13.76
C LYS A 33 7.68 -1.38 14.40
N ASN A 34 8.25 -2.39 13.77
CA ASN A 34 8.39 -3.70 14.39
C ASN A 34 9.60 -3.74 15.35
N ASN A 35 9.53 -4.63 16.35
CA ASN A 35 10.69 -4.96 17.18
C ASN A 35 11.63 -5.85 16.37
N GLY A 36 12.72 -5.25 15.85
CA GLY A 36 13.68 -5.94 15.00
C GLY A 36 13.14 -6.27 13.61
N ARG A 37 13.89 -7.11 12.88
CA ARG A 37 13.58 -7.51 11.50
C ARG A 37 12.78 -8.80 11.50
N ASN A 38 11.49 -8.71 11.18
CA ASN A 38 10.58 -9.85 11.16
C ASN A 38 10.11 -10.23 9.76
N GLY A 39 10.62 -9.53 8.73
CA GLY A 39 10.34 -9.82 7.33
C GLY A 39 8.99 -9.30 6.86
N LYS A 40 8.83 -9.29 5.52
CA LYS A 40 7.70 -8.66 4.84
C LYS A 40 6.34 -9.27 5.19
N GLY A 41 6.26 -10.60 5.31
CA GLY A 41 5.02 -11.29 5.64
C GLY A 41 4.48 -10.89 7.01
N ASN A 42 5.35 -10.82 8.03
CA ASN A 42 4.97 -10.37 9.37
C ASN A 42 4.60 -8.88 9.38
N ALA A 43 5.34 -8.06 8.64
CA ALA A 43 5.05 -6.63 8.47
C ALA A 43 3.63 -6.41 7.91
N ILE A 44 3.23 -7.16 6.87
CA ILE A 44 1.87 -7.11 6.31
C ILE A 44 0.85 -7.59 7.35
N LYS A 45 1.06 -8.76 7.97
CA LYS A 45 0.14 -9.32 8.98
C LYS A 45 -0.10 -8.37 10.15
N ASN A 46 0.93 -7.67 10.61
CA ASN A 46 0.81 -6.69 11.67
C ASN A 46 0.05 -5.44 11.23
N SER A 47 0.33 -4.91 10.04
CA SER A 47 -0.38 -3.73 9.50
C SER A 47 -1.87 -3.99 9.33
N LEU A 48 -2.26 -5.18 8.87
CA LEU A 48 -3.67 -5.54 8.64
C LEU A 48 -4.54 -5.48 9.91
N LYS A 49 -3.95 -5.58 11.11
CA LYS A 49 -4.68 -5.45 12.39
C LYS A 49 -5.24 -4.04 12.64
N TYR A 50 -4.73 -3.03 11.92
CA TYR A 50 -5.10 -1.62 12.08
C TYR A 50 -5.94 -1.08 10.93
N VAL A 51 -6.29 -1.95 9.98
CA VAL A 51 -7.10 -1.59 8.81
C VAL A 51 -8.58 -1.64 9.19
N SER A 52 -9.31 -0.59 8.81
CA SER A 52 -10.76 -0.49 9.00
C SER A 52 -11.49 -0.03 7.72
N SER A 53 -10.79 0.00 6.59
CA SER A 53 -11.31 0.44 5.30
C SER A 53 -11.92 -0.71 4.50
N ASP A 54 -12.87 -0.40 3.62
CA ASP A 54 -13.53 -1.38 2.75
C ASP A 54 -12.57 -2.03 1.74
N TYR A 55 -11.55 -1.27 1.32
CA TYR A 55 -10.52 -1.73 0.40
C TYR A 55 -9.15 -1.63 1.05
N VAL A 56 -8.29 -2.61 0.73
CA VAL A 56 -6.90 -2.66 1.18
C VAL A 56 -5.99 -2.74 -0.02
N PHE A 57 -4.97 -1.90 -0.02
CA PHE A 57 -3.97 -1.88 -1.07
C PHE A 57 -2.58 -2.09 -0.46
N LEU A 58 -1.85 -3.07 -1.00
CA LEU A 58 -0.49 -3.42 -0.55
C LEU A 58 0.51 -3.05 -1.64
N MET A 59 1.50 -2.22 -1.30
CA MET A 59 2.62 -1.86 -2.19
C MET A 59 3.94 -1.74 -1.44
N ASP A 60 5.02 -1.84 -2.21
CA ASP A 60 6.36 -1.48 -1.77
C ASP A 60 6.55 0.05 -1.79
N ALA A 61 7.47 0.54 -0.96
CA ALA A 61 7.71 1.97 -0.78
C ALA A 61 8.71 2.57 -1.80
N ASP A 62 9.20 1.77 -2.75
CA ASP A 62 10.26 2.12 -3.70
C ASP A 62 9.75 2.70 -5.03
N ASN A 63 8.46 3.03 -5.11
CA ASN A 63 7.82 3.56 -6.32
C ASN A 63 7.94 2.62 -7.54
N SER A 64 8.11 1.31 -7.32
CA SER A 64 8.10 0.28 -8.37
C SER A 64 6.74 0.16 -9.09
N MET A 65 5.68 0.75 -8.54
CA MET A 65 4.38 0.91 -9.17
C MET A 65 3.88 2.34 -9.03
N LEU A 66 3.37 2.91 -10.12
CA LEU A 66 2.88 4.28 -10.13
C LEU A 66 1.49 4.38 -9.48
N LEU A 67 1.28 5.42 -8.68
CA LEU A 67 -0.02 5.69 -8.06
C LEU A 67 -1.14 5.86 -9.10
N SER A 68 -0.81 6.41 -10.28
CA SER A 68 -1.77 6.54 -11.38
C SER A 68 -2.31 5.20 -11.85
N ASP A 69 -1.48 4.15 -11.89
CA ASP A 69 -1.91 2.81 -12.32
C ASP A 69 -2.91 2.21 -11.32
N ILE A 70 -2.68 2.48 -10.03
CA ILE A 70 -3.59 2.08 -8.95
C ILE A 70 -4.93 2.81 -9.10
N ILE A 71 -4.91 4.14 -9.20
CA ILE A 71 -6.13 4.97 -9.29
C ILE A 71 -6.96 4.57 -10.51
N ASN A 72 -6.34 4.37 -11.67
CA ASN A 72 -7.03 3.94 -12.88
C ASN A 72 -7.72 2.58 -12.70
N SER A 73 -7.11 1.69 -11.91
CA SER A 73 -7.65 0.37 -11.62
C SER A 73 -8.78 0.39 -10.57
N LEU A 74 -8.88 1.41 -9.71
CA LEU A 74 -9.97 1.55 -8.75
C LEU A 74 -11.35 1.66 -9.42
N ASN A 75 -11.41 2.23 -10.63
CA ASN A 75 -12.66 2.23 -11.40
C ASN A 75 -13.12 0.82 -11.76
N ASN A 76 -12.20 -0.14 -11.90
CA ASN A 76 -12.52 -1.54 -12.17
C ASN A 76 -12.99 -2.32 -10.93
N LEU A 77 -12.70 -1.84 -9.71
CA LEU A 77 -13.22 -2.45 -8.48
C LEU A 77 -14.75 -2.35 -8.39
N LYS A 78 -15.36 -1.38 -9.10
CA LYS A 78 -16.82 -1.26 -9.21
C LYS A 78 -17.47 -2.44 -9.94
N ASN A 79 -16.68 -3.33 -10.55
CA ASN A 79 -17.17 -4.44 -11.37
C ASN A 79 -17.20 -5.79 -10.61
N ASN A 80 -17.51 -5.79 -9.31
CA ASN A 80 -17.75 -7.02 -8.52
C ASN A 80 -16.53 -7.97 -8.37
N TYR A 81 -15.31 -7.44 -8.32
CA TYR A 81 -14.10 -8.23 -8.05
C TYR A 81 -13.65 -8.12 -6.59
N ASP A 82 -13.36 -9.25 -5.95
CA ASP A 82 -12.85 -9.29 -4.56
C ASP A 82 -11.36 -8.92 -4.46
N THR A 83 -10.58 -9.11 -5.53
CA THR A 83 -9.13 -8.87 -5.53
C THR A 83 -8.63 -8.51 -6.92
N ILE A 84 -7.72 -7.54 -6.98
CA ILE A 84 -7.00 -7.13 -8.19
C ILE A 84 -5.50 -7.34 -7.96
N ILE A 85 -4.84 -8.02 -8.89
CA ILE A 85 -3.38 -8.26 -8.87
C ILE A 85 -2.73 -7.49 -10.00
N PHE A 86 -1.81 -6.58 -9.65
CA PHE A 86 -1.00 -5.86 -10.62
C PHE A 86 0.14 -6.75 -11.11
N ASN A 87 -0.04 -7.33 -12.30
CA ASN A 87 0.91 -8.27 -12.88
C ASN A 87 1.68 -7.64 -14.04
N ARG A 88 3.01 -7.53 -13.88
CA ARG A 88 3.94 -6.97 -14.87
C ARG A 88 4.06 -7.81 -16.16
N TYR A 89 3.62 -9.07 -16.14
CA TYR A 89 3.79 -10.03 -17.24
C TYR A 89 2.52 -10.31 -18.04
N ILE A 90 1.37 -9.75 -17.66
CA ILE A 90 0.16 -9.89 -18.47
C ILE A 90 0.32 -9.04 -19.73
N LYS A 91 0.36 -9.69 -20.90
CA LYS A 91 0.27 -8.98 -22.19
C LYS A 91 -1.05 -8.21 -22.21
N LYS A 92 -0.99 -6.89 -22.42
CA LYS A 92 -2.18 -6.12 -22.82
C LYS A 92 -2.74 -6.78 -24.07
N ILE A 93 -3.91 -7.40 -23.96
CA ILE A 93 -4.68 -7.83 -25.12
C ILE A 93 -5.09 -6.53 -25.81
N LYS A 94 -4.40 -6.18 -26.90
CA LYS A 94 -4.83 -5.11 -27.80
C LYS A 94 -6.08 -5.63 -28.51
N PHE A 95 -7.24 -5.20 -28.09
CA PHE A 95 -8.42 -5.29 -28.93
C PHE A 95 -8.22 -4.28 -30.07
N HIS A 96 -7.98 -4.78 -31.29
CA HIS A 96 -8.23 -4.00 -32.49
C HIS A 96 -9.74 -4.04 -32.71
N LEU A 97 -10.41 -2.96 -32.30
CA LEU A 97 -11.75 -2.60 -32.78
C LEU A 97 -11.63 -1.95 -34.16
#